data_AF-A0AAU7QG38-F1
#
_entry.id   AF-A0AAU7QG38-F1
#
_cell.length_a   1.000
_cell.length_b   1.000
_cell.length_c   1.000
_cell.angle_alpha   90.00
_cell.angle_beta   90.00
_cell.angle_gamma   90.00
#
_symmetry.space_group_name_H-M   'P 1'
#
loop_
_entity.id
_entity.type
_entity.pdbx_description
1 polymer ?
#
loop_
_entity_poly.entity_id
_entity_poly.type
_entity_poly.pdbx_seq_one_letter_code
_entity_poly.pdbx_strand_id
1 'polypeptide(L)' 'MKKKRLYKTIAEELTQQLGIPPGDVFINLVEVEKENWSFGDGIAQYAD' A
#
# COMPACT_ATOMS: atom_id res chain seq x y z
N MET A 1 -12.15 8.21 2.06
CA MET A 1 -11.19 9.31 2.32
C MET A 1 -9.73 8.83 2.42
N LYS A 2 -9.39 7.81 3.23
CA LYS A 2 -8.01 7.33 3.42
C LYS A 2 -7.32 6.77 2.16
N LYS A 3 -7.93 5.78 1.49
CA LYS A 3 -7.38 5.18 0.24
C LYS A 3 -7.12 6.22 -0.85
N LYS A 4 -8.08 7.14 -1.06
CA LYS A 4 -7.92 8.27 -2.02
C LYS A 4 -6.71 9.14 -1.70
N ARG A 5 -6.50 9.48 -0.41
CA ARG A 5 -5.33 10.27 0.02
C ARG A 5 -4.04 9.49 -0.21
N LEU A 6 -4.00 8.20 0.14
CA LEU A 6 -2.85 7.34 -0.10
C LEU A 6 -2.43 7.34 -1.57
N TYR A 7 -3.36 7.08 -2.49
CA TYR A 7 -3.06 7.04 -3.93
C TYR A 7 -2.56 8.39 -4.46
N LYS A 8 -3.21 9.48 -4.04
CA LYS A 8 -2.81 10.82 -4.41
C LYS A 8 -1.38 11.13 -3.94
N THR A 9 -1.09 10.87 -2.67
CA THR A 9 0.22 11.11 -2.08
C THR A 9 1.31 10.28 -2.77
N ILE A 10 1.08 9.00 -3.05
CA ILE A 10 2.08 8.17 -3.75
C ILE A 10 2.43 8.77 -5.12
N ALA A 11 1.44 9.14 -5.93
CA ALA A 11 1.69 9.71 -7.26
C ALA A 11 2.39 11.07 -7.18
N GLU A 12 1.99 11.94 -6.24
CA GLU A 12 2.61 13.26 -6.03
C GLU A 12 4.07 13.14 -5.59
N GLU A 13 4.37 12.27 -4.62
CA GLU A 13 5.74 12.08 -4.11
C GLU A 13 6.67 11.48 -5.15
N LEU A 14 6.21 10.51 -5.94
CA LEU A 14 7.00 9.94 -7.05
C LEU A 14 7.33 10.99 -8.11
N THR A 15 6.38 11.91 -8.38
CA THR A 15 6.62 13.03 -9.29
C THR A 15 7.66 13.99 -8.69
N GLN A 16 7.50 14.37 -7.43
CA GLN A 16 8.34 15.38 -6.77
C GLN A 16 9.77 14.90 -6.55
N GLN A 17 9.96 13.65 -6.12
CA GLN A 17 11.26 13.14 -5.73
C GLN A 17 12.03 12.53 -6.90
N LEU A 18 11.33 11.94 -7.88
CA LEU A 18 11.94 11.14 -8.94
C LEU A 18 11.57 11.60 -10.36
N GLY A 19 10.68 12.59 -10.52
CA GLY A 19 10.26 13.10 -11.82
C GLY A 19 9.37 12.15 -12.62
N ILE A 20 8.80 11.11 -12.00
CA ILE A 20 7.90 10.17 -12.67
C ILE A 20 6.55 10.86 -12.92
N PRO A 21 6.05 10.94 -14.16
CA PRO A 21 4.73 11.52 -14.43
C PRO A 21 3.62 10.78 -13.68
N PRO A 22 2.60 11.47 -13.12
CA PRO A 22 1.50 10.80 -12.43
C PRO A 22 0.75 9.78 -13.29
N GLY A 23 0.69 9.99 -14.60
CA GLY A 23 0.05 9.08 -15.56
C GLY A 23 0.76 7.73 -15.73
N ASP A 24 2.04 7.65 -15.34
CA ASP A 24 2.84 6.44 -15.39
C ASP A 24 2.82 5.66 -14.05
N VAL A 25 2.01 6.10 -13.08
CA VAL A 25 1.88 5.46 -11.76
C VAL A 25 0.56 4.69 -11.69
N PHE A 26 0.64 3.35 -11.79
CA PHE A 26 -0.49 2.45 -11.57
C PHE A 26 -0.41 1.79 -10.19
N ILE A 27 -1.50 1.85 -9.41
CA ILE A 27 -1.55 1.33 -8.03
C ILE A 27 -2.68 0.31 -7.90
N ASN A 28 -2.34 -0.90 -7.46
CA ASN A 28 -3.29 -1.93 -7.03
C ASN A 28 -3.16 -2.16 -5.52
N LEU A 29 -4.27 -2.06 -4.78
CA LEU A 29 -4.33 -2.32 -3.35
C LEU A 29 -5.19 -3.55 -3.10
N VAL A 30 -4.55 -4.66 -2.71
CA VAL A 30 -5.23 -5.90 -2.33
C VAL A 30 -5.35 -5.94 -0.82
N GLU A 31 -6.58 -6.10 -0.32
CA GLU A 31 -6.86 -6.30 1.10
C GLU A 31 -6.99 -7.78 1.40
N VAL A 32 -6.43 -8.20 2.53
CA VAL A 32 -6.58 -9.55 3.07
C VAL A 32 -7.05 -9.46 4.51
N GLU A 33 -7.70 -10.52 4.98
CA GLU A 33 -8.05 -10.66 6.39
C GLU A 33 -6.78 -10.66 7.26
N LYS A 34 -6.89 -10.18 8.49
CA LYS A 34 -5.71 -9.95 9.34
C LYS A 34 -5.06 -11.26 9.75
N GLU A 35 -5.89 -12.27 9.97
CA GLU A 35 -5.58 -13.62 10.42
C GLU A 35 -4.69 -14.36 9.40
N ASN A 36 -4.67 -13.91 8.15
CA ASN A 36 -3.83 -14.45 7.08
C ASN A 36 -2.36 -14.00 7.12
N TRP A 37 -1.95 -13.27 8.16
CA TRP A 37 -0.57 -12.78 8.30
C TRP A 37 0.20 -13.58 9.34
N SER A 38 1.38 -14.04 8.93
CA SER A 38 2.48 -14.37 9.83
C SER A 38 3.62 -13.37 9.62
N PHE A 39 3.96 -12.61 10.66
CA PHE A 39 5.06 -11.65 10.62
C PHE A 39 6.43 -12.31 10.77
N GLY A 40 6.45 -13.58 11.18
CA GLY A 40 7.65 -14.32 11.53
C GLY A 40 7.32 -15.53 12.41
N ASP A 41 8.28 -16.44 12.53
CA ASP A 41 8.26 -17.61 13.42
C ASP A 41 7.09 -18.58 13.22
N GLY A 42 6.34 -18.46 12.12
CA GLY A 42 5.16 -19.29 11.86
C GLY A 42 3.97 -18.98 12.76
N ILE A 43 3.97 -17.83 13.44
CA ILE A 43 2.88 -17.39 14.32
C ILE A 43 1.90 -16.54 13.50
N ALA A 44 0.60 -16.78 13.62
CA ALA A 44 -0.44 -15.92 13.07
C ALA A 44 -0.84 -14.86 14.10
N GLN A 45 -0.16 -13.71 14.13
CA GLN A 45 -0.25 -12.73 15.23
C GLN A 45 -1.62 -12.08 15.36
N TYR A 46 -2.41 -12.12 14.29
CA TYR A 46 -3.75 -11.57 14.28
C TYR A 46 -4.85 -12.64 14.23
N ALA A 47 -4.49 -13.93 14.25
CA ALA A 47 -5.48 -14.99 14.42
C ALA A 47 -5.80 -15.15 15.91
N ASP A 48 -7.10 -15.20 16.23
CA ASP A 48 -7.62 -15.56 17.56
C ASP A 48 -7.67 -17.09 17.75
#